data_AF-A0A2V7UGL2-F1
#
_entry.id   AF-A0A2V7UGL2-F1
#
_cell.length_a   1.000
_cell.length_b   1.000
_cell.length_c   1.000
_cell.angle_alpha   90.00
_cell.angle_beta   90.00
_cell.angle_gamma   90.00
#
_symmetry.space_group_name_H-M   'P 1'
#
loop_
_entity.id
_entity.type
_entity.pdbx_description
1 polymer ?
#
loop_
_entity_poly.entity_id
_entity_poly.type
_entity_poly.pdbx_seq_one_letter_code
_entity_poly.pdbx_strand_id
1 'polypeptide(L)'
;MVAEVTEFRRKGNTLTAKVRFRNGGTADAEPDIKYEEAYLMDAGAGKKYSVLKDENGSYIAALRQGWKDRWYDKVAAGQEMVVWAKFPAPPVEVKAVTLQLPGVPPFDDLAIQDF
;
A
#
# COMPACT_ATOMS: atom_id res chain seq x y z
N MET A 1 -11.80 -2.65 10.95
CA MET A 1 -10.56 -1.85 10.82
C MET A 1 -10.83 -0.71 9.86
N VAL A 2 -10.26 0.47 10.10
CA VAL A 2 -10.32 1.61 9.18
C VAL A 2 -8.93 1.82 8.61
N ALA A 3 -8.84 2.11 7.32
CA ALA A 3 -7.58 2.37 6.64
C ALA A 3 -7.57 3.76 6.02
N GLU A 4 -6.47 4.48 6.15
CA GLU A 4 -6.28 5.86 5.69
C GLU A 4 -4.93 5.99 4.99
N VAL A 5 -4.94 6.51 3.77
CA VAL A 5 -3.71 6.84 3.04
C VAL A 5 -3.15 8.14 3.63
N THR A 6 -1.99 8.05 4.26
CA THR A 6 -1.31 9.17 4.93
C THR A 6 -0.19 9.76 4.08
N GLU A 7 0.31 9.01 3.10
CA GLU A 7 1.29 9.47 2.12
C GLU A 7 1.03 8.77 0.78
N PHE A 8 1.01 9.54 -0.30
CA PHE A 8 0.90 9.02 -1.66
C PHE A 8 1.75 9.87 -2.61
N ARG A 9 3.04 9.52 -2.66
CA ARG A 9 4.08 10.42 -3.18
C ARG A 9 4.89 9.79 -4.30
N ARG A 10 5.00 10.50 -5.43
CA ARG A 10 5.93 10.17 -6.51
C ARG A 10 7.25 10.93 -6.31
N LYS A 11 8.35 10.20 -6.42
CA LYS A 11 9.72 10.75 -6.42
C LYS A 11 10.62 9.92 -7.32
N GLY A 12 11.16 10.56 -8.35
CA GLY A 12 11.90 9.88 -9.42
C GLY A 12 11.05 8.76 -10.04
N ASN A 13 11.60 7.55 -10.10
CA ASN A 13 10.95 6.39 -10.73
C ASN A 13 10.05 5.58 -9.79
N THR A 14 9.76 6.09 -8.58
CA THR A 14 8.96 5.36 -7.59
C THR A 14 7.79 6.17 -7.07
N LEU A 15 6.71 5.47 -6.74
CA LEU A 15 5.62 5.98 -5.91
C LEU A 15 5.65 5.26 -4.56
N THR A 16 5.62 6.01 -3.46
CA THR A 16 5.50 5.48 -2.10
C THR A 16 4.08 5.72 -1.60
N ALA A 17 3.41 4.64 -1.17
CA ALA A 17 2.15 4.70 -0.46
C ALA A 17 2.37 4.35 1.01
N LYS A 18 1.85 5.14 1.95
CA LYS A 18 1.75 4.80 3.37
C LYS A 18 0.29 4.79 3.79
N VAL A 19 -0.12 3.70 4.41
CA VAL A 19 -1.50 3.49 4.86
C VAL A 19 -1.49 3.20 6.36
N ARG A 20 -2.19 4.03 7.11
CA ARG A 20 -2.48 3.81 8.53
C ARG A 20 -3.69 2.89 8.63
N PHE A 21 -3.56 1.79 9.36
CA PHE A 21 -4.69 0.96 9.76
C PHE A 21 -4.98 1.19 11.23
N ARG A 22 -6.23 1.48 11.56
CA ARG A 22 -6.71 1.68 12.92
C ARG A 22 -7.75 0.63 13.29
N ASN A 23 -7.50 -0.12 14.36
CA ASN A 23 -8.46 -1.03 14.93
C ASN A 23 -9.38 -0.29 15.92
N GLY A 24 -10.49 0.26 15.43
CA GLY A 24 -11.52 0.88 16.26
C GLY A 24 -12.49 -0.10 16.93
N GLY A 25 -12.29 -1.41 16.79
CA GLY A 25 -13.15 -2.43 17.39
C GLY A 25 -12.81 -2.72 18.86
N THR A 26 -13.57 -3.64 19.46
CA THR A 26 -13.37 -4.11 20.85
C THR A 26 -12.57 -5.41 20.95
N ALA A 27 -12.18 -6.00 19.81
CA ALA A 27 -11.37 -7.19 19.73
C ALA A 27 -10.11 -6.94 18.90
N ASP A 28 -9.10 -7.77 19.08
CA ASP A 28 -7.88 -7.74 18.29
C ASP A 28 -8.20 -8.05 16.81
N ALA A 29 -7.44 -7.46 15.90
CA ALA A 29 -7.53 -7.70 14.47
C ALA A 29 -6.20 -8.27 13.97
N GLU A 30 -6.25 -9.14 12.96
CA GLU A 30 -5.06 -9.77 12.36
C GLU A 30 -5.02 -9.51 10.85
N PRO A 31 -4.69 -8.28 10.41
CA PRO A 31 -4.48 -8.00 8.99
C PRO A 31 -3.36 -8.85 8.40
N ASP A 32 -3.59 -9.43 7.22
CA ASP A 32 -2.58 -10.08 6.38
C ASP A 32 -2.51 -9.34 5.04
N ILE A 33 -1.49 -8.50 4.89
CA ILE A 33 -1.27 -7.67 3.71
C ILE A 33 -0.27 -8.38 2.80
N LYS A 34 -0.78 -9.20 1.88
CA LYS A 34 0.00 -9.85 0.83
C LYS A 34 0.26 -8.87 -0.32
N TYR A 35 1.53 -8.56 -0.58
CA TYR A 35 1.89 -7.55 -1.57
C TYR A 35 1.71 -7.99 -3.02
N GLU A 36 1.50 -9.29 -3.28
CA GLU A 36 1.11 -9.78 -4.60
C GLU A 36 -0.32 -9.37 -5.01
N GLU A 37 -1.18 -9.08 -4.02
CA GLU A 37 -2.56 -8.63 -4.22
C GLU A 37 -2.68 -7.10 -4.25
N ALA A 38 -1.58 -6.40 -3.94
CA ALA A 38 -1.51 -4.94 -3.91
C ALA A 38 -1.02 -4.37 -5.25
N TYR A 39 -1.71 -3.35 -5.75
CA TYR A 39 -1.35 -2.66 -6.99
C TYR A 39 -1.89 -1.23 -7.04
N LEU A 40 -1.29 -0.42 -7.89
CA LEU A 40 -1.90 0.81 -8.39
C LEU A 40 -2.59 0.52 -9.73
N MET A 41 -3.75 1.13 -9.96
CA MET A 41 -4.46 1.07 -11.24
C MET A 41 -4.59 2.48 -11.82
N ASP A 42 -3.98 2.69 -12.98
CA ASP A 42 -4.31 3.81 -13.86
C ASP A 42 -5.51 3.39 -14.72
N ALA A 43 -6.69 3.89 -14.37
CA ALA A 43 -7.93 3.59 -15.07
C ALA A 43 -7.96 4.19 -16.49
N GLY A 44 -7.28 5.31 -16.72
CA GLY A 44 -7.24 5.97 -18.03
C GLY A 44 -6.44 5.17 -19.05
N ALA A 45 -5.30 4.62 -18.63
CA ALA A 45 -4.48 3.75 -19.48
C ALA A 45 -4.82 2.26 -19.37
N GLY A 46 -5.70 1.86 -18.44
CA GLY A 46 -5.99 0.46 -18.16
C GLY A 46 -4.78 -0.33 -17.62
N LYS A 47 -3.86 0.35 -16.91
CA LYS A 47 -2.55 -0.21 -16.54
C LYS A 47 -2.42 -0.43 -15.03
N LYS A 48 -1.93 -1.62 -14.67
CA LYS A 48 -1.57 -2.00 -13.30
C LYS A 48 -0.09 -1.81 -13.03
N TYR A 49 0.23 -1.34 -11.83
CA TYR A 49 1.59 -1.23 -11.30
C TYR A 49 1.67 -2.05 -10.00
N SER A 50 2.38 -3.16 -10.02
CA SER A 50 2.60 -4.02 -8.85
C SER A 50 3.63 -3.41 -7.89
N VAL A 51 3.62 -3.84 -6.64
CA VAL A 51 4.64 -3.48 -5.65
C VAL A 51 6.03 -3.92 -6.15
N LEU A 52 7.04 -3.06 -5.99
CA LEU A 52 8.42 -3.32 -6.38
C LEU A 52 9.03 -4.44 -5.53
N LYS A 53 9.97 -5.16 -6.13
CA LYS A 53 10.84 -6.13 -5.46
C LYS A 53 12.29 -5.68 -5.56
N ASP A 54 13.09 -6.04 -4.55
CA ASP A 54 14.54 -5.95 -4.61
C ASP A 54 15.14 -7.08 -5.45
N GLU A 55 16.46 -7.07 -5.58
CA GLU A 55 17.22 -8.05 -6.37
C GLU A 55 17.11 -9.49 -5.83
N ASN A 56 16.74 -9.64 -4.56
CA ASN A 56 16.51 -10.94 -3.91
C ASN A 56 15.05 -11.42 -4.02
N GLY A 57 14.20 -10.64 -4.70
CA GLY A 57 12.77 -10.91 -4.86
C GLY A 57 11.92 -10.59 -3.62
N SER A 58 12.49 -9.87 -2.64
CA SER A 58 11.74 -9.36 -1.49
C SER A 58 11.00 -8.08 -1.88
N TYR A 59 9.74 -7.93 -1.46
CA TYR A 59 8.99 -6.72 -1.75
C TYR A 59 9.58 -5.51 -1.01
N ILE A 60 9.61 -4.36 -1.67
CA ILE A 60 10.06 -3.09 -1.09
C ILE A 60 8.86 -2.44 -0.40
N ALA A 61 8.58 -2.95 0.80
CA ALA A 61 7.41 -2.60 1.59
C ALA A 61 7.69 -2.81 3.10
N ALA A 62 6.70 -2.49 3.94
CA ALA A 62 6.69 -2.97 5.32
C ALA A 62 6.61 -4.51 5.29
N LEU A 63 7.47 -5.22 6.00
CA LEU A 63 7.46 -6.69 6.00
C LEU A 63 7.39 -7.20 7.43
N ARG A 64 6.76 -8.36 7.63
CA ARG A 64 6.94 -9.10 8.87
C ARG A 64 8.35 -9.66 8.90
N GLN A 65 9.03 -9.60 10.05
CA GLN A 65 10.36 -10.18 10.21
C GLN A 65 10.37 -11.65 9.75
N GLY A 66 11.34 -11.99 8.89
CA GLY A 66 11.48 -13.33 8.32
C GLY A 66 10.62 -13.61 7.08
N TRP A 67 9.79 -12.66 6.65
CA TRP A 67 8.98 -12.76 5.44
C TRP A 67 9.47 -11.79 4.37
N LYS A 68 9.20 -12.14 3.11
CA LYS A 68 9.63 -11.36 1.94
C LYS A 68 8.46 -10.78 1.14
N ASP A 69 7.24 -11.18 1.44
CA ASP A 69 6.05 -11.08 0.59
C ASP A 69 4.82 -10.44 1.24
N ARG A 70 4.83 -10.30 2.56
CA ARG A 70 3.69 -9.76 3.30
C ARG A 70 4.06 -9.08 4.60
N TRP A 71 3.14 -8.25 5.05
CA TRP A 71 3.07 -7.80 6.42
C TRP A 71 1.86 -8.45 7.08
N TYR A 72 2.04 -9.02 8.26
CA TYR A 72 0.94 -9.46 9.11
C TYR A 72 1.34 -9.35 10.57
N ASP A 73 0.41 -8.90 11.41
CA ASP A 73 0.55 -8.92 12.86
C ASP A 73 -0.80 -8.71 13.54
N LYS A 74 -0.82 -8.92 14.85
CA LYS A 74 -1.96 -8.56 15.69
C LYS A 74 -1.99 -7.06 15.95
N VAL A 75 -3.10 -6.42 15.58
CA VAL A 75 -3.42 -5.03 15.92
C VAL A 75 -4.46 -5.05 17.04
N ALA A 76 -4.02 -4.78 18.26
CA ALA A 76 -4.89 -4.83 19.42
C ALA A 76 -6.05 -3.82 19.33
N ALA A 77 -7.14 -4.08 20.04
CA ALA A 77 -8.26 -3.14 20.14
C ALA A 77 -7.79 -1.72 20.52
N GLY A 78 -8.24 -0.72 19.76
CA GLY A 78 -7.86 0.68 19.95
C GLY A 78 -6.48 1.08 19.42
N GLN A 79 -5.66 0.14 18.94
CA GLN A 79 -4.33 0.42 18.40
C GLN A 79 -4.35 0.72 16.90
N GLU A 80 -3.23 1.27 16.44
CA GLU A 80 -2.97 1.52 15.03
C GLU A 80 -1.60 1.01 14.59
N MET A 81 -1.46 0.87 13.28
CA MET A 81 -0.21 0.48 12.63
C MET A 81 -0.09 1.21 11.29
N VAL A 82 1.12 1.23 10.72
CA VAL A 82 1.36 1.78 9.38
C VAL A 82 2.01 0.71 8.52
N VAL A 83 1.43 0.43 7.35
CA VAL A 83 2.15 -0.25 6.26
C VAL A 83 2.59 0.77 5.23
N TRP A 84 3.65 0.45 4.53
CA TRP A 84 4.09 1.20 3.37
C TRP A 84 4.48 0.24 2.26
N ALA A 85 4.38 0.70 1.01
CA ALA A 85 4.82 -0.05 -0.16
C ALA A 85 5.34 0.91 -1.24
N LYS A 86 6.35 0.47 -1.99
CA LYS A 86 6.83 1.18 -3.17
C LYS A 86 6.36 0.52 -4.45
N PHE A 87 5.96 1.35 -5.40
CA PHE A 87 5.50 0.97 -6.73
C PHE A 87 6.38 1.66 -7.78
N PRO A 88 6.45 1.14 -9.02
CA PRO A 88 6.92 1.94 -10.14
C PRO A 88 6.07 3.21 -10.22
N ALA A 89 6.70 4.36 -10.44
CA ALA A 89 5.98 5.61 -10.64
C ALA A 89 5.13 5.53 -11.93
N PRO A 90 3.82 5.85 -11.87
CA PRO A 90 3.06 6.17 -13.07
C PRO A 90 3.70 7.37 -13.81
N PRO A 91 3.55 7.46 -15.14
CA PRO A 91 4.02 8.59 -15.94
C PRO A 91 3.58 9.94 -15.38
N VAL A 92 4.37 10.99 -15.61
CA VAL A 92 4.18 12.31 -14.96
C VAL A 92 2.82 12.95 -15.23
N GLU A 93 2.23 12.62 -16.39
CA GLU A 93 0.89 13.00 -16.83
C GLU A 93 -0.23 12.35 -16.01
N VAL A 94 0.01 11.18 -15.41
CA VAL A 94 -0.93 10.53 -14.50
C VAL A 94 -0.90 11.27 -13.16
N LYS A 95 -2.05 11.86 -12.80
CA LYS A 95 -2.21 12.68 -11.59
C LYS A 95 -2.97 11.99 -10.46
N ALA A 96 -3.73 10.95 -10.76
CA ALA A 96 -4.43 10.14 -9.78
C ALA A 96 -4.52 8.68 -10.24
N VAL A 97 -4.60 7.77 -9.29
CA VAL A 97 -4.76 6.32 -9.53
C VAL A 97 -5.59 5.70 -8.40
N THR A 98 -6.11 4.50 -8.62
CA THR A 98 -6.66 3.68 -7.54
C THR A 98 -5.54 2.91 -6.84
N LEU A 99 -5.51 2.89 -5.51
CA LEU A 99 -4.69 1.96 -4.72
C LEU A 99 -5.54 0.78 -4.25
N GLN A 100 -5.16 -0.43 -4.64
CA GLN A 100 -5.70 -1.67 -4.08
C GLN A 100 -4.77 -2.20 -3.00
N LEU A 101 -5.34 -2.51 -1.83
CA LEU A 101 -4.71 -3.34 -0.81
C LEU A 101 -5.68 -4.48 -0.43
N PRO A 102 -5.19 -5.67 -0.07
CA PRO A 102 -6.05 -6.75 0.40
C PRO A 102 -6.73 -6.38 1.72
N GLY A 103 -7.96 -6.87 1.92
CA GLY A 103 -8.71 -6.72 3.17
C GLY A 103 -9.32 -5.34 3.44
N VAL A 104 -9.19 -4.38 2.52
CA VAL A 104 -9.86 -3.07 2.58
C VAL A 104 -10.44 -2.67 1.23
N PRO A 105 -11.48 -1.81 1.21
CA PRO A 105 -11.95 -1.22 -0.04
C PRO A 105 -10.82 -0.52 -0.79
N PRO A 106 -10.86 -0.49 -2.13
CA PRO A 106 -9.92 0.30 -2.92
C PRO A 106 -10.01 1.78 -2.54
N PHE A 107 -8.88 2.47 -2.65
CA PHE A 107 -8.83 3.92 -2.53
C PHE A 107 -8.81 4.50 -3.94
N ASP A 108 -9.97 4.92 -4.43
CA ASP A 108 -10.13 5.49 -5.76
C ASP A 108 -9.66 6.95 -5.83
N ASP A 109 -9.27 7.38 -7.03
CA ASP A 109 -8.89 8.76 -7.36
C ASP A 109 -7.87 9.39 -6.40
N LEU A 110 -6.92 8.60 -5.89
CA LEU A 110 -5.86 9.12 -5.02
C LEU A 110 -4.93 10.04 -5.80
N ALA A 111 -4.93 11.32 -5.44
CA ALA A 111 -4.02 12.31 -6.00
C ALA A 111 -2.55 11.99 -5.69
N ILE A 112 -1.72 11.95 -6.73
CA ILE A 112 -0.27 11.72 -6.63
C ILE A 112 0.40 13.06 -6.30
N GLN A 113 1.16 13.07 -5.21
CA GLN A 113 1.97 14.24 -4.82
C GLN A 113 3.38 14.14 -5.44
N ASP A 114 3.75 15.13 -6.24
CA ASP A 114 5.07 15.25 -6.89
C ASP A 114 6.08 16.01 -6.01
N PHE A 115 7.33 15.53 -5.92
CA PHE A 115 8.43 16.16 -5.18
C PHE A 115 9.79 16.01 -5.86
#